data_AF-A0A1B6I4S8-F1
#
_entry.id   AF-A0A1B6I4S8-F1
#
_cell.length_a   1.000
_cell.length_b   1.000
_cell.length_c   1.000
_cell.angle_alpha   90.00
_cell.angle_beta   90.00
_cell.angle_gamma   90.00
#
_symmetry.space_group_name_H-M   'P 1'
#
loop_
_entity.id
_entity.type
_entity.pdbx_description
1 polymer ?
#
loop_
_entity_poly.entity_id
_entity_poly.type
_entity_poly.pdbx_seq_one_letter_code
_entity_poly.pdbx_strand_id
1 'polypeptide(L)'
;MSNEQCKKTNYNEKIISDNMLCAGYAEGAKDSCQGDSGGPLIRERPDKRYELIGVVSWGNGCARPGYPGIYTRVTRYLDWIRANTAGGCWCEDAGAGAEAAKPEMESTTEQQTTEVTTEATTKAAEESTTKV
;
A
#
# COMPACT_ATOMS: atom_id res chain seq x y z
N MET A 1 21.36 9.33 3.13
CA MET A 1 21.92 10.56 2.52
C MET A 1 20.84 11.63 2.45
N SER A 2 21.19 12.91 2.39
CA SER A 2 20.23 14.00 2.21
C SER A 2 19.77 14.13 0.75
N ASN A 3 18.68 14.86 0.50
CA ASN A 3 18.25 15.10 -0.89
C ASN A 3 19.23 16.01 -1.64
N GLU A 4 19.87 16.95 -0.95
CA GLU A 4 20.90 17.83 -1.53
C GLU A 4 22.14 17.01 -1.94
N GLN A 5 22.52 16.00 -1.16
CA GLN A 5 23.57 15.06 -1.54
C GLN A 5 23.12 14.21 -2.73
N CYS A 6 21.87 13.74 -2.73
CA CYS A 6 21.35 12.92 -3.82
C CYS A 6 21.27 13.66 -5.16
N LYS A 7 20.94 14.95 -5.16
CA LYS A 7 20.95 15.81 -6.36
C LYS A 7 22.34 15.98 -6.98
N LYS A 8 23.40 15.70 -6.23
CA LYS A 8 24.80 15.77 -6.66
C LYS A 8 25.38 14.40 -7.06
N THR A 9 24.56 13.35 -7.12
CA THR A 9 24.99 12.04 -7.59
C THR A 9 25.00 11.99 -9.12
N ASN A 10 25.10 10.79 -9.70
CA ASN A 10 25.03 10.62 -11.16
C ASN A 10 23.59 10.76 -11.70
N TYR A 11 22.58 10.98 -10.85
CA TYR A 11 21.24 11.32 -11.32
C TYR A 11 21.16 12.78 -11.79
N ASN A 12 20.26 13.04 -12.74
CA ASN A 12 19.90 14.42 -13.07
C ASN A 12 19.21 15.07 -11.86
N GLU A 13 19.73 16.19 -11.37
CA GLU A 13 19.15 16.91 -10.23
C GLU A 13 17.64 17.17 -10.39
N LYS A 14 17.17 17.46 -11.62
CA LYS A 14 15.77 17.81 -11.91
C LYS A 14 14.79 16.67 -11.69
N ILE A 15 15.24 15.40 -11.70
CA ILE A 15 14.38 14.25 -11.48
C ILE A 15 14.30 13.84 -10.00
N ILE A 16 15.14 14.41 -9.13
CA ILE A 16 15.14 14.16 -7.69
C ILE A 16 14.22 15.19 -7.03
N SER A 17 12.96 14.82 -6.86
CA SER A 17 11.94 15.67 -6.24
C SER A 17 11.95 15.61 -4.71
N ASP A 18 11.28 16.58 -4.09
CA ASP A 18 11.07 16.63 -2.65
C ASP A 18 10.11 15.55 -2.11
N ASN A 19 9.41 14.86 -3.01
CA ASN A 19 8.55 13.71 -2.70
C ASN A 19 9.34 12.40 -2.63
N MET A 20 10.64 12.46 -2.90
CA MET A 20 11.55 11.32 -2.87
C MET A 20 12.57 11.44 -1.73
N LEU A 21 13.15 10.31 -1.36
CA LEU A 21 14.35 10.21 -0.56
C LEU A 21 15.31 9.22 -1.21
N CYS A 22 16.60 9.40 -0.96
CA CYS A 22 17.63 8.50 -1.47
C CYS A 22 18.29 7.74 -0.32
N ALA A 23 18.51 6.45 -0.53
CA ALA A 23 19.22 5.60 0.42
C ALA A 23 20.23 4.70 -0.32
N GLY A 24 21.39 4.49 0.30
CA GLY A 24 22.52 3.80 -0.30
C GLY A 24 23.85 4.46 0.11
N TYR A 25 24.95 3.84 -0.31
CA TYR A 25 26.30 4.36 -0.11
C TYR A 25 26.80 5.02 -1.40
N ALA A 26 27.67 6.03 -1.30
CA ALA A 26 28.21 6.72 -2.46
C ALA A 26 28.99 5.75 -3.38
N GLU A 27 29.65 4.77 -2.76
CA GLU A 27 30.43 3.71 -3.39
C GLU A 27 29.58 2.51 -3.85
N GLY A 28 28.26 2.53 -3.65
CA GLY A 28 27.36 1.42 -3.98
C GLY A 28 27.23 0.37 -2.88
N ALA A 29 27.51 -0.90 -3.18
CA ALA A 29 27.52 -2.06 -2.27
C ALA A 29 26.17 -2.65 -1.82
N LYS A 30 25.24 -1.84 -1.28
CA LYS A 30 23.92 -2.33 -0.85
C LYS A 30 22.81 -1.41 -1.33
N ASP A 31 21.76 -2.02 -1.86
CA ASP A 31 20.63 -1.35 -2.47
C ASP A 31 19.42 -2.30 -2.55
N SER A 32 18.23 -1.74 -2.66
CA SER A 32 17.06 -2.46 -3.18
C SER A 32 17.23 -2.73 -4.67
N CYS A 33 16.51 -3.70 -5.22
CA CYS A 33 16.61 -4.06 -6.62
C CYS A 33 15.25 -4.35 -7.26
N GLN A 34 15.29 -4.93 -8.47
CA GLN A 34 14.10 -5.32 -9.21
C GLN A 34 13.30 -6.35 -8.41
N GLY A 35 11.99 -6.15 -8.32
CA GLY A 35 11.09 -6.98 -7.51
C GLY A 35 10.85 -6.44 -6.09
N ASP A 36 11.66 -5.50 -5.60
CA ASP A 36 11.47 -4.92 -4.26
C ASP A 36 10.51 -3.71 -4.26
N SER A 37 10.05 -3.25 -5.42
CA SER A 37 9.16 -2.09 -5.56
C SER A 37 7.90 -2.23 -4.70
N GLY A 38 7.57 -1.20 -3.93
CA GLY A 38 6.51 -1.24 -2.91
C GLY A 38 6.98 -1.74 -1.54
N GLY A 39 8.18 -2.30 -1.44
CA GLY A 39 8.78 -2.77 -0.20
C GLY A 39 9.11 -1.63 0.79
N PRO A 40 9.17 -1.94 2.10
CA PRO A 40 9.34 -0.93 3.13
C PRO A 40 10.83 -0.55 3.33
N LEU A 41 11.09 0.75 3.44
CA LEU A 41 12.32 1.27 4.05
C LEU A 41 12.00 1.74 5.47
N ILE A 42 12.53 1.02 6.46
CA ILE A 42 12.27 1.26 7.89
C ILE A 42 13.47 1.85 8.61
N ARG A 43 13.22 2.67 9.64
CA ARG A 43 14.23 3.21 10.55
C ARG A 43 13.85 2.88 11.99
N GLU A 44 14.82 2.44 12.77
CA GLU A 44 14.68 2.29 14.22
C GLU A 44 14.75 3.65 14.92
N ARG A 45 13.79 3.93 15.80
CA ARG A 45 13.73 5.09 16.69
C ARG A 45 14.57 4.87 17.95
N PRO A 46 14.88 5.94 18.72
CA PRO A 46 15.56 5.81 20.02
C PRO A 46 14.84 4.89 21.02
N ASP A 47 13.51 4.82 20.95
CA ASP A 47 12.64 4.01 21.81
C ASP A 47 12.43 2.56 21.31
N LYS A 48 13.27 2.09 20.36
CA LYS A 48 13.22 0.73 19.81
C LYS A 48 11.99 0.39 18.97
N ARG A 49 11.16 1.38 18.64
CA ARG A 49 10.09 1.23 17.62
C ARG A 49 10.64 1.46 16.22
N TYR A 50 10.00 0.86 15.21
CA TYR A 50 10.36 1.05 13.81
C TYR A 50 9.35 1.96 13.11
N GLU A 51 9.86 2.86 12.29
CA GLU A 51 9.05 3.77 11.45
C GLU A 51 9.27 3.46 9.98
N LEU A 52 8.17 3.42 9.22
CA LEU A 52 8.22 3.38 7.76
C LEU A 52 8.54 4.78 7.23
N ILE A 53 9.78 4.96 6.75
CA ILE A 53 10.26 6.25 6.27
C ILE A 53 10.22 6.36 4.75
N GLY A 54 10.23 5.23 4.04
CA GLY A 54 10.22 5.20 2.59
C GLY A 54 9.57 3.95 2.01
N VAL A 55 9.21 4.04 0.73
CA VAL A 55 8.72 2.91 -0.07
C VAL A 55 9.62 2.77 -1.29
N VAL A 56 10.15 1.56 -1.53
CA VAL A 56 11.03 1.28 -2.69
C VAL A 56 10.32 1.69 -3.98
N SER A 57 10.98 2.51 -4.80
CA SER A 57 10.36 3.04 -6.02
C SER A 57 11.17 2.67 -7.26
N TRP A 58 12.36 3.24 -7.43
CA TRP A 58 13.17 3.06 -8.64
C TRP A 58 14.67 3.30 -8.39
N GLY A 59 15.48 3.00 -9.40
CA GLY A 59 16.93 3.25 -9.40
C GLY A 59 17.55 2.92 -10.76
N ASN A 60 18.77 3.38 -11.02
CA ASN A 60 19.52 3.00 -12.22
C ASN A 60 20.46 1.82 -11.90
N GLY A 61 20.00 0.61 -12.19
CA GLY A 61 20.66 -0.61 -11.73
C GLY A 61 20.51 -0.78 -10.22
N CYS A 62 21.32 -1.65 -9.62
CA CYS A 62 21.28 -1.94 -8.18
C CYS A 62 22.70 -1.89 -7.61
N ALA A 63 22.87 -1.26 -6.44
CA ALA A 63 24.12 -1.20 -5.68
C ALA A 63 25.30 -0.59 -6.48
N ARG A 64 25.00 0.31 -7.41
CA ARG A 64 26.01 0.95 -8.26
C ARG A 64 26.61 2.20 -7.58
N PRO A 65 27.93 2.41 -7.69
CA PRO A 65 28.55 3.65 -7.26
C PRO A 65 27.87 4.88 -7.90
N GLY A 66 27.54 5.88 -7.09
CA GLY A 66 26.89 7.11 -7.54
C GLY A 66 25.43 6.99 -7.97
N TYR A 67 24.80 5.81 -7.83
CA TYR A 67 23.38 5.60 -8.13
C TYR A 67 22.68 4.95 -6.92
N PRO A 68 22.32 5.74 -5.89
CA PRO A 68 21.55 5.22 -4.77
C PRO A 68 20.14 4.79 -5.20
N GLY A 69 19.50 3.93 -4.39
CA GLY A 69 18.10 3.62 -4.54
C GLY A 69 17.22 4.84 -4.23
N ILE A 70 16.15 5.00 -5.00
CA ILE A 70 15.18 6.08 -4.85
C ILE A 70 13.88 5.51 -4.28
N TYR A 71 13.43 6.17 -3.21
CA TYR A 71 12.26 5.76 -2.44
C TYR A 71 11.26 6.91 -2.41
N THR A 72 9.97 6.58 -2.37
CA THR A 72 8.92 7.55 -2.03
C THR A 72 9.12 8.01 -0.58
N ARG A 73 9.11 9.32 -0.33
CA ARG A 73 9.27 9.88 1.01
C ARG A 73 7.94 9.88 1.75
N VAL A 74 7.73 8.92 2.65
CA VAL A 74 6.43 8.70 3.33
C VAL A 74 5.93 9.94 4.06
N THR A 75 6.84 10.73 4.65
CA THR A 75 6.47 11.96 5.36
C THR A 75 5.79 13.03 4.49
N ARG A 76 5.96 12.97 3.16
CA ARG A 76 5.26 13.87 2.21
C ARG A 76 3.84 13.43 1.87
N TYR A 77 3.46 12.21 2.25
CA TYR A 77 2.18 11.60 1.91
C TYR A 77 1.32 11.29 3.14
N LEU A 78 1.74 11.68 4.35
CA LEU A 78 1.01 11.35 5.58
C LEU A 78 -0.44 11.82 5.56
N ASP A 79 -0.73 13.01 5.03
CA ASP A 79 -2.10 13.51 4.93
C ASP A 79 -2.95 12.70 3.96
N TRP A 80 -2.37 12.30 2.83
CA TRP A 80 -3.03 11.41 1.87
C TRP A 80 -3.27 10.02 2.49
N ILE A 81 -2.29 9.45 3.21
CA ILE A 81 -2.45 8.16 3.89
C ILE A 81 -3.59 8.29 4.92
N ARG A 82 -3.58 9.33 5.76
CA ARG A 82 -4.63 9.59 6.76
C ARG A 82 -6.02 9.68 6.15
N ALA A 83 -6.16 10.42 5.06
CA ALA A 83 -7.43 10.56 4.35
C ALA A 83 -7.94 9.22 3.78
N ASN A 84 -7.03 8.34 3.34
CA ASN A 84 -7.38 7.05 2.72
C ASN A 84 -7.43 5.87 3.72
N THR A 85 -7.01 6.08 4.96
CA THR A 85 -7.09 5.07 6.03
C THR A 85 -7.77 5.65 7.27
N ALA A 86 -8.74 6.55 7.08
CA ALA A 86 -9.53 7.15 8.15
C ALA A 86 -10.28 6.11 9.01
N GLY A 87 -10.72 5.01 8.40
CA GLY A 87 -11.31 3.87 9.11
C GLY A 87 -10.28 2.85 9.66
N GLY A 88 -8.98 3.12 9.51
CA GLY A 88 -7.92 2.23 9.95
C GLY A 88 -7.55 2.45 11.43
N CYS A 89 -7.10 1.39 12.09
CA CYS A 89 -6.49 1.50 13.42
C CYS A 89 -5.06 2.04 13.29
N TRP A 90 -4.79 3.15 13.95
CA TRP A 90 -3.45 3.73 14.00
C TRP A 90 -2.72 3.29 15.25
N CYS A 91 -1.40 3.11 15.14
CA CYS A 91 -0.56 3.05 16.32
C CYS A 91 -0.48 4.45 16.92
N GLU A 92 -1.47 4.82 17.74
CA GLU A 92 -1.36 6.00 18.57
C GLU A 92 -0.10 5.87 19.44
N ASP A 93 0.63 6.96 19.59
CA ASP A 93 1.60 7.03 20.67
C ASP A 93 0.79 6.85 21.96
N ALA A 94 0.97 5.70 22.62
CA ALA A 94 0.19 5.22 23.75
C ALA A 94 0.21 6.20 24.94
N GLY A 95 -0.52 7.32 24.83
CA GLY A 95 -0.41 8.45 25.74
C GLY A 95 -1.24 9.70 25.44
N ALA A 96 -2.08 9.73 24.40
CA ALA A 96 -3.11 10.77 24.26
C ALA A 96 -4.45 10.09 23.99
N GLY A 97 -5.35 10.17 24.97
CA GLY A 97 -6.59 9.43 25.05
C GLY A 97 -7.51 9.59 23.84
N ALA A 98 -8.28 8.52 23.63
CA ALA A 98 -9.44 8.44 22.76
C ALA A 98 -10.34 9.69 22.82
N GLU A 99 -10.57 10.33 21.67
CA GLU A 99 -11.92 10.62 21.12
C GLU A 99 -11.79 11.32 19.75
N ALA A 100 -12.71 10.97 18.84
CA ALA A 100 -12.86 11.40 17.43
C ALA A 100 -12.04 10.60 16.39
N ALA A 101 -12.61 9.82 15.47
CA ALA A 101 -13.95 9.86 14.89
C ALA A 101 -14.52 8.45 14.72
N LYS A 102 -15.68 8.21 15.33
CA LYS A 102 -16.56 7.10 14.96
C LYS A 102 -17.11 7.42 13.57
N PRO A 103 -16.87 6.61 12.51
CA PRO A 103 -17.74 6.70 11.35
C PRO A 103 -19.11 6.20 11.82
N GLU A 104 -20.09 7.09 11.81
CA GLU A 104 -21.47 6.72 11.97
C GLU A 104 -21.83 5.83 10.77
N MET A 105 -21.81 4.52 11.01
CA MET A 105 -22.39 3.54 10.11
C MET A 105 -23.89 3.77 10.12
N GLU A 106 -24.40 4.56 9.17
CA GLU A 106 -25.84 4.69 8.96
C GLU A 106 -26.39 3.31 8.58
N SER A 107 -27.14 2.75 9.54
CA SER A 107 -27.93 1.55 9.38
C SER A 107 -29.23 1.93 8.68
N THR A 108 -29.34 1.66 7.38
CA THR A 108 -30.65 1.52 6.72
C THR A 108 -30.97 0.04 6.62
N THR A 109 -31.75 -0.42 7.59
CA THR A 109 -32.53 -1.65 7.48
C THR A 109 -33.74 -1.34 6.60
N GLU A 110 -33.80 -1.91 5.40
CA GLU A 110 -35.08 -2.23 4.77
C GLU A 110 -35.05 -3.72 4.39
N GLN A 111 -36.03 -4.42 4.95
CA GLN A 111 -36.34 -5.82 4.67
C GLN A 111 -37.00 -5.88 3.29
N GLN A 112 -36.56 -6.79 2.43
CA GLN A 112 -37.42 -7.30 1.38
C GLN A 112 -37.33 -8.82 1.31
N THR A 113 -38.27 -9.44 2.00
CA THR A 113 -38.71 -10.82 1.81
C THR A 113 -39.33 -10.93 0.41
N THR A 114 -38.83 -11.85 -0.42
CA THR A 114 -39.57 -12.34 -1.57
C THR A 114 -39.65 -13.86 -1.51
N GLU A 115 -40.88 -14.33 -1.60
CA GLU A 115 -41.38 -15.66 -1.33
C GLU A 115 -40.83 -16.72 -2.31
N VAL A 116 -40.56 -17.91 -1.78
CA VAL A 116 -40.30 -19.12 -2.56
C VAL A 116 -41.65 -19.74 -2.90
N THR A 117 -42.09 -19.63 -4.15
CA THR A 117 -43.27 -20.37 -4.64
C THR A 117 -42.80 -21.65 -5.34
N THR A 118 -43.08 -22.78 -4.71
CA THR A 118 -42.99 -24.12 -5.30
C THR A 118 -44.28 -24.45 -6.04
N GLU A 119 -44.20 -24.80 -7.32
CA GLU A 119 -45.23 -25.63 -7.96
C GLU A 119 -44.56 -26.76 -8.75
N ALA A 120 -44.73 -27.97 -8.24
CA ALA A 120 -44.52 -29.20 -8.97
C ALA A 120 -45.80 -29.49 -9.78
N THR A 121 -45.68 -29.80 -11.07
CA THR A 121 -46.70 -30.54 -11.79
C THR A 121 -46.03 -31.57 -12.69
N THR A 122 -46.19 -32.82 -12.28
CA THR A 122 -45.90 -34.04 -13.04
C THR A 122 -46.96 -34.29 -14.12
N LYS A 123 -46.53 -34.71 -15.32
CA LYS A 123 -47.20 -35.81 -16.05
C LYS A 123 -46.26 -36.46 -17.08
N ALA A 124 -46.32 -37.79 -17.11
CA ALA A 124 -45.48 -38.72 -17.85
C ALA A 124 -46.06 -39.15 -19.21
N ALA A 125 -45.26 -39.97 -19.91
CA ALA A 125 -45.51 -40.81 -21.10
C ALA A 125 -45.50 -40.05 -22.45
N GLU A 126 -44.89 -40.52 -23.56
CA GLU A 126 -44.57 -41.89 -23.98
C GLU A 126 -43.53 -41.91 -25.13
N GLU A 127 -43.02 -43.13 -25.38
CA GLU A 127 -41.98 -43.68 -26.26
C GLU A 127 -41.79 -43.15 -27.70
N SER A 128 -40.55 -43.26 -28.24
CA SER A 128 -40.26 -43.98 -29.51
C SER A 128 -38.76 -43.98 -29.93
N THR A 129 -38.18 -45.18 -29.93
CA THR A 129 -37.21 -45.79 -30.88
C THR A 129 -35.84 -45.17 -31.26
N THR A 130 -34.78 -45.94 -30.90
CA THR A 130 -33.71 -46.51 -31.76
C THR A 130 -32.76 -45.61 -32.57
N LYS A 131 -31.46 -45.61 -32.19
CA LYS A 131 -30.34 -46.02 -33.09
C LYS A 131 -28.97 -46.15 -32.38
N VAL A 132 -28.37 -47.33 -32.58
CA VAL A 132 -26.97 -47.79 -32.41
C VAL A 132 -26.48 -48.07 -30.98
#